data_AF-A0A534AC63-F1
#
_entry.id   AF-A0A534AC63-F1
#
_cell.length_a   1.000
_cell.length_b   1.000
_cell.length_c   1.000
_cell.angle_alpha   90.00
_cell.angle_beta   90.00
_cell.angle_gamma   90.00
#
_symmetry.space_group_name_H-M   'P 1'
#
loop_
_entity.id
_entity.type
_entity.pdbx_description
1 polymer ?
#
loop_
_entity_poly.entity_id
_entity_poly.type
_entity_poly.pdbx_seq_one_letter_code
_entity_poly.pdbx_strand_id
1 'polypeptide(L)'
;IHDALVVYVQAGENDKATALIEREHAQGLLTDETDYKLGAQLYDQADKPAKGAALLKEGIDKGVVKPSYEMYKLLGDSYALAQDDSNAIAAYTKASPLAKDGYVDYVRGNLMVQTDRAREAIEAIKQAIAKGGLKQPGQAYILLGDAYNQIDSMGEARAAWQKARAYPDAQKMADQRLGAGGQVKIKKKN
;
A
#
# COMPACT_ATOMS: atom_id res chain seq x y z
N ILE A 1 -24.22 18.09 -5.40
CA ILE A 1 -23.74 17.42 -4.16
C ILE A 1 -22.28 17.76 -3.89
N HIS A 2 -21.48 17.79 -4.95
CA HIS A 2 -20.06 18.08 -4.94
C HIS A 2 -19.67 19.29 -4.07
N ASP A 3 -20.26 20.46 -4.32
CA ASP A 3 -19.91 21.68 -3.59
C ASP A 3 -20.14 21.55 -2.07
N ALA A 4 -21.25 20.94 -1.65
CA ALA A 4 -21.56 20.72 -0.24
C ALA A 4 -20.59 19.73 0.42
N LEU A 5 -20.22 18.67 -0.31
CA LEU A 5 -19.24 17.68 0.15
C LEU A 5 -17.88 18.34 0.39
N VAL A 6 -17.39 19.11 -0.58
CA VAL A 6 -16.11 19.81 -0.49
C VAL A 6 -16.12 20.80 0.67
N VAL A 7 -17.21 21.54 0.87
CA VAL A 7 -17.36 22.46 2.02
C VAL A 7 -17.30 21.72 3.35
N TYR A 8 -18.02 20.60 3.51
CA TYR A 8 -17.96 19.83 4.75
C TYR A 8 -16.57 19.27 5.03
N VAL A 9 -15.90 18.71 4.02
CA VAL A 9 -14.52 18.21 4.16
C VAL A 9 -13.56 19.33 4.54
N GLN A 10 -13.65 20.50 3.91
CA GLN A 10 -12.79 21.66 4.21
C GLN A 10 -13.03 22.22 5.62
N ALA A 11 -14.26 22.16 6.10
CA ALA A 11 -14.63 22.56 7.46
C ALA A 11 -14.27 21.52 8.53
N GLY A 12 -13.74 20.35 8.14
CA GLY A 12 -13.47 19.23 9.05
C GLY A 12 -14.72 18.53 9.57
N GLU A 13 -15.89 18.80 8.97
CA GLU A 13 -17.18 18.19 9.32
C GLU A 13 -17.34 16.81 8.67
N ASN A 14 -16.36 15.92 8.91
CA ASN A 14 -16.25 14.62 8.26
C ASN A 14 -17.47 13.71 8.46
N ASP A 15 -18.15 13.79 9.61
CA ASP A 15 -19.37 13.03 9.87
C ASP A 15 -20.51 13.44 8.93
N LYS A 16 -20.69 14.75 8.71
CA LYS A 16 -21.69 15.28 7.77
C LYS A 16 -21.32 14.96 6.34
N ALA A 17 -20.04 15.06 6.00
CA ALA A 17 -19.53 14.68 4.68
C ALA A 17 -19.77 13.19 4.39
N THR A 18 -19.52 12.31 5.36
CA THR A 18 -19.76 10.86 5.25
C THR A 18 -21.25 10.57 5.10
N ALA A 19 -22.12 11.20 5.92
CA ALA A 19 -23.56 11.02 5.81
C ALA A 19 -24.11 11.51 4.45
N LEU A 20 -23.55 12.60 3.91
CA LEU A 20 -23.88 13.07 2.58
C LEU A 20 -23.49 12.03 1.52
N ILE A 21 -22.25 11.52 1.54
CA ILE A 21 -21.81 10.45 0.63
C ILE A 21 -22.71 9.21 0.72
N GLU A 22 -23.04 8.73 1.93
CA GLU A 22 -23.90 7.57 2.13
C GLU A 22 -25.30 7.78 1.49
N ARG A 23 -25.89 8.97 1.68
CA ARG A 23 -27.20 9.31 1.10
C ARG A 23 -27.16 9.38 -0.42
N GLU A 24 -26.18 10.10 -0.98
CA GLU A 24 -26.10 10.32 -2.43
C GLU A 24 -25.71 9.04 -3.17
N HIS A 25 -24.84 8.21 -2.59
CA HIS A 25 -24.50 6.89 -3.12
C HIS A 25 -25.72 6.00 -3.19
N ALA A 26 -26.54 5.95 -2.12
CA ALA A 26 -27.78 5.17 -2.08
C ALA A 26 -28.82 5.63 -3.13
N GLN A 27 -28.77 6.91 -3.54
CA GLN A 27 -29.64 7.47 -4.58
C GLN A 27 -29.03 7.39 -5.99
N GLY A 28 -27.80 6.89 -6.13
CA GLY A 28 -27.10 6.83 -7.41
C GLY A 28 -26.67 8.20 -7.96
N LEU A 29 -26.53 9.21 -7.09
CA LEU A 29 -26.27 10.60 -7.45
C LEU A 29 -24.79 10.98 -7.49
N LEU A 30 -23.88 10.01 -7.27
CA LEU A 30 -22.43 10.23 -7.39
C LEU A 30 -22.01 10.25 -8.87
N THR A 31 -21.71 11.44 -9.39
CA THR A 31 -21.41 11.68 -10.81
C THR A 31 -19.98 12.14 -11.09
N ASP A 32 -19.22 12.52 -10.05
CA ASP A 32 -17.93 13.17 -10.20
C ASP A 32 -16.80 12.39 -9.54
N GLU A 33 -15.63 12.38 -10.18
CA GLU A 33 -14.42 11.70 -9.69
C GLU A 33 -14.07 12.10 -8.25
N THR A 34 -14.20 13.40 -7.93
CA THR A 34 -13.90 13.92 -6.60
C THR A 34 -14.84 13.36 -5.52
N ASP A 35 -16.10 13.09 -5.86
CA ASP A 35 -17.06 12.57 -4.89
C ASP A 35 -16.70 11.13 -4.48
N TYR A 36 -16.29 10.30 -5.46
CA TYR A 36 -15.76 8.96 -5.20
C TYR A 36 -14.45 8.99 -4.41
N LYS A 37 -13.52 9.88 -4.78
CA LYS A 37 -12.23 10.05 -4.10
C LYS A 37 -12.41 10.46 -2.64
N LEU A 38 -13.15 11.54 -2.39
CA LEU A 38 -13.41 12.04 -1.04
C LEU A 38 -14.23 11.05 -0.24
N GLY A 39 -15.25 10.42 -0.85
CA GLY A 39 -16.04 9.37 -0.20
C GLY A 39 -15.19 8.20 0.27
N ALA A 40 -14.24 7.73 -0.55
CA ALA A 40 -13.32 6.67 -0.15
C ALA A 40 -12.42 7.09 1.03
N GLN A 41 -11.85 8.30 0.96
CA GLN A 41 -11.01 8.85 2.04
C GLN A 41 -11.80 9.06 3.34
N LEU A 42 -13.06 9.46 3.26
CA LEU A 42 -13.96 9.62 4.41
C LEU A 42 -14.29 8.26 5.04
N TYR A 43 -14.58 7.25 4.23
CA TYR A 43 -14.79 5.89 4.74
C TYR A 43 -13.53 5.31 5.39
N ASP A 44 -12.35 5.53 4.81
CA ASP A 44 -11.08 5.10 5.41
C ASP A 44 -10.86 5.78 6.78
N GLN A 45 -11.15 7.08 6.89
CA GLN A 45 -11.04 7.84 8.15
C GLN A 45 -12.09 7.43 9.19
N ALA A 46 -13.24 6.93 8.76
CA ALA A 46 -14.33 6.47 9.63
C ALA A 46 -14.23 4.98 9.99
N ASP A 47 -13.04 4.37 9.89
CA ASP A 47 -12.79 2.94 10.13
C ASP A 47 -13.68 1.99 9.30
N LYS A 48 -14.09 2.42 8.10
CA LYS A 48 -14.86 1.62 7.13
C LYS A 48 -14.11 1.41 5.80
N PRO A 49 -12.82 1.04 5.79
CA PRO A 49 -12.00 1.06 4.57
C PRO A 49 -12.48 0.10 3.47
N ALA A 50 -13.13 -1.01 3.83
CA ALA A 50 -13.75 -1.91 2.85
C ALA A 50 -14.86 -1.21 2.03
N LYS A 51 -15.63 -0.30 2.65
CA LYS A 51 -16.61 0.52 1.93
C LYS A 51 -15.93 1.57 1.05
N GLY A 52 -14.84 2.16 1.53
CA GLY A 52 -14.05 3.13 0.76
C GLY A 52 -13.49 2.51 -0.52
N ALA A 53 -12.86 1.34 -0.40
CA ALA A 53 -12.35 0.59 -1.54
C ALA A 53 -13.45 0.20 -2.52
N ALA A 54 -14.60 -0.29 -2.03
CA ALA A 54 -15.74 -0.66 -2.86
C ALA A 54 -16.30 0.54 -3.64
N LEU A 55 -16.48 1.69 -2.97
CA LEU A 55 -16.96 2.92 -3.58
C LEU A 55 -16.01 3.38 -4.69
N LEU A 56 -14.70 3.48 -4.40
CA LEU A 56 -13.73 3.95 -5.38
C LEU A 56 -13.62 2.99 -6.58
N LYS A 57 -13.64 1.68 -6.33
CA LYS A 57 -13.66 0.68 -7.39
C LYS A 57 -14.90 0.81 -8.27
N GLU A 58 -16.07 1.02 -7.68
CA GLU A 58 -17.31 1.26 -8.43
C GLU A 58 -17.18 2.47 -9.37
N GLY A 59 -16.64 3.59 -8.87
CA GLY A 59 -16.41 4.79 -9.67
C GLY A 59 -15.46 4.54 -10.85
N ILE A 60 -14.40 3.74 -10.64
CA ILE A 60 -13.46 3.34 -11.70
C ILE A 60 -14.14 2.43 -12.72
N ASP A 61 -14.88 1.41 -12.27
CA ASP A 61 -15.54 0.43 -13.14
C ASP A 61 -16.65 1.08 -13.99
N LYS A 62 -17.34 2.09 -13.46
CA LYS A 62 -18.32 2.91 -14.19
C LYS A 62 -17.68 3.91 -15.15
N GLY A 63 -16.36 4.10 -15.09
CA GLY A 63 -15.64 5.09 -15.90
C GLY A 63 -15.83 6.54 -15.46
N VAL A 64 -16.47 6.79 -14.31
CA VAL A 64 -16.61 8.12 -13.72
C VAL A 64 -15.27 8.61 -13.16
N VAL A 65 -14.57 7.72 -12.45
CA VAL A 65 -13.22 7.94 -11.94
C VAL A 65 -12.21 7.49 -13.00
N LYS A 66 -11.36 8.41 -13.47
CA LYS A 66 -10.33 8.05 -14.43
C LYS A 66 -9.19 7.31 -13.74
N PRO A 67 -8.72 6.18 -14.30
CA PRO A 67 -7.52 5.52 -13.83
C PRO A 67 -6.31 6.46 -13.77
N SER A 68 -5.73 6.60 -12.58
CA SER A 68 -4.53 7.40 -12.36
C SER A 68 -3.69 6.80 -11.24
N TYR A 69 -2.44 7.25 -11.10
CA TYR A 69 -1.59 6.87 -9.98
C TYR A 69 -2.30 7.13 -8.65
N GLU A 70 -2.90 8.31 -8.50
CA GLU A 70 -3.57 8.72 -7.26
C GLU A 70 -4.76 7.81 -6.94
N MET A 71 -5.60 7.49 -7.93
CA MET A 71 -6.78 6.64 -7.71
C MET A 71 -6.40 5.20 -7.40
N TYR A 72 -5.43 4.62 -8.10
CA TYR A 72 -4.97 3.26 -7.81
C TYR A 72 -4.21 3.16 -6.49
N LYS A 73 -3.44 4.19 -6.13
CA LYS A 73 -2.80 4.26 -4.82
C LYS A 73 -3.85 4.33 -3.71
N LEU A 74 -4.84 5.21 -3.82
CA LEU A 74 -5.92 5.33 -2.84
C LEU A 74 -6.68 4.00 -2.71
N LEU A 75 -7.04 3.37 -3.83
CA LEU A 75 -7.70 2.06 -3.82
C LEU A 75 -6.85 1.00 -3.10
N GLY A 76 -5.54 0.97 -3.37
CA GLY A 76 -4.60 0.07 -2.69
C GLY A 76 -4.48 0.35 -1.20
N ASP A 77 -4.42 1.63 -0.81
CA ASP A 77 -4.37 2.04 0.59
C ASP A 77 -5.65 1.63 1.34
N SER A 78 -6.84 1.87 0.75
CA SER A 78 -8.12 1.45 1.34
C SER A 78 -8.19 -0.08 1.48
N TYR A 79 -7.76 -0.86 0.48
CA TYR A 79 -7.71 -2.32 0.61
C TYR A 79 -6.72 -2.79 1.69
N ALA A 80 -5.54 -2.16 1.78
CA ALA A 80 -4.56 -2.51 2.81
C ALA A 80 -5.08 -2.20 4.22
N LEU A 81 -5.76 -1.06 4.41
CA LEU A 81 -6.45 -0.72 5.66
C LEU A 81 -7.56 -1.73 6.01
N ALA A 82 -8.24 -2.25 4.99
CA ALA A 82 -9.24 -3.30 5.14
C ALA A 82 -8.64 -4.71 5.33
N GLN A 83 -7.31 -4.84 5.39
CA GLN A 83 -6.59 -6.12 5.45
C GLN A 83 -6.90 -7.06 4.27
N ASP A 84 -7.26 -6.50 3.11
CA ASP A 84 -7.45 -7.22 1.86
C ASP A 84 -6.18 -7.15 1.01
N ASP A 85 -5.18 -7.92 1.42
CA ASP A 85 -3.84 -7.90 0.83
C ASP A 85 -3.85 -8.21 -0.67
N SER A 86 -4.74 -9.11 -1.11
CA SER A 86 -4.83 -9.52 -2.51
C SER A 86 -5.26 -8.36 -3.41
N ASN A 87 -6.34 -7.66 -3.04
CA ASN A 87 -6.82 -6.53 -3.81
C ASN A 87 -5.91 -5.30 -3.65
N ALA A 88 -5.30 -5.10 -2.47
CA ALA A 88 -4.29 -4.05 -2.27
C ALA A 88 -3.11 -4.24 -3.23
N ILE A 89 -2.56 -5.47 -3.29
CA ILE A 89 -1.48 -5.83 -4.21
C ILE A 89 -1.89 -5.57 -5.67
N ALA A 90 -3.11 -5.94 -6.06
CA ALA A 90 -3.60 -5.71 -7.43
C ALA A 90 -3.71 -4.22 -7.76
N ALA A 91 -4.24 -3.40 -6.85
CA ALA A 91 -4.35 -1.95 -7.03
C ALA A 91 -2.96 -1.29 -7.11
N TYR A 92 -2.04 -1.62 -6.21
CA TYR A 92 -0.66 -1.10 -6.28
C TYR A 92 0.10 -1.57 -7.52
N THR A 93 -0.20 -2.76 -8.05
CA THR A 93 0.35 -3.23 -9.33
C THR A 93 -0.07 -2.30 -10.48
N LYS A 94 -1.33 -1.86 -10.49
CA LYS A 94 -1.83 -0.86 -11.47
C LYS A 94 -1.25 0.54 -11.23
N ALA A 95 -0.99 0.90 -9.98
CA ALA A 95 -0.37 2.18 -9.63
C ALA A 95 1.11 2.26 -10.02
N SER A 96 1.86 1.17 -9.86
CA SER A 96 3.32 1.09 -10.05
C SER A 96 3.84 1.70 -11.36
N PRO A 97 3.31 1.39 -12.56
CA PRO A 97 3.82 1.96 -13.81
C PRO A 97 3.57 3.47 -13.94
N LEU A 98 2.67 4.04 -13.13
CA LEU A 98 2.35 5.46 -13.10
C LEU A 98 3.11 6.21 -11.98
N ALA A 99 3.79 5.47 -11.10
CA ALA A 99 4.47 6.00 -9.95
C ALA A 99 5.79 6.69 -10.33
N LYS A 100 6.06 7.83 -9.69
CA LYS A 100 7.33 8.57 -9.81
C LYS A 100 8.33 8.24 -8.70
N ASP A 101 7.87 7.55 -7.65
CA ASP A 101 8.65 7.09 -6.52
C ASP A 101 8.38 5.61 -6.27
N GLY A 102 9.14 5.03 -5.35
CA GLY A 102 9.06 3.63 -4.98
C GLY A 102 7.97 3.28 -3.95
N TYR A 103 7.14 4.23 -3.50
CA TYR A 103 6.25 4.00 -2.36
C TYR A 103 5.31 2.81 -2.58
N VAL A 104 4.55 2.83 -3.69
CA VAL A 104 3.56 1.77 -3.97
C VAL A 104 4.21 0.41 -4.21
N ASP A 105 5.42 0.38 -4.75
CA ASP A 105 6.18 -0.86 -4.95
C ASP A 105 6.74 -1.41 -3.64
N TYR A 106 7.16 -0.53 -2.72
CA TYR A 106 7.57 -0.91 -1.37
C TYR A 106 6.39 -1.52 -0.60
N VAL A 107 5.23 -0.86 -0.61
CA VAL A 107 4.03 -1.36 0.07
C VAL A 107 3.58 -2.68 -0.53
N ARG A 108 3.48 -2.79 -1.87
CA ARG A 108 3.13 -4.06 -2.54
C ARG A 108 4.12 -5.17 -2.18
N GLY A 109 5.42 -4.88 -2.23
CA GLY A 109 6.47 -5.83 -1.87
C GLY A 109 6.33 -6.31 -0.41
N ASN A 110 6.04 -5.40 0.52
CA ASN A 110 5.84 -5.74 1.92
C ASN A 110 4.63 -6.67 2.13
N LEU A 111 3.49 -6.36 1.50
CA LEU A 111 2.31 -7.23 1.54
C LEU A 111 2.61 -8.62 0.94
N MET A 112 3.37 -8.68 -0.16
CA MET A 112 3.79 -9.95 -0.75
C MET A 112 4.70 -10.77 0.17
N VAL A 113 5.64 -10.14 0.90
CA VAL A 113 6.47 -10.83 1.91
C VAL A 113 5.62 -11.40 3.05
N GLN A 114 4.60 -10.66 3.49
CA GLN A 114 3.70 -11.08 4.58
C GLN A 114 2.73 -12.20 4.17
N THR A 115 2.48 -12.35 2.88
CA THR A 115 1.55 -13.35 2.30
C THR A 115 2.28 -14.51 1.62
N ASP A 116 3.52 -14.80 2.02
CA ASP A 116 4.38 -15.88 1.51
C ASP A 116 4.65 -15.82 -0.02
N ARG A 117 4.51 -14.65 -0.63
CA ARG A 117 4.78 -14.37 -2.06
C ARG A 117 6.17 -13.75 -2.26
N ALA A 118 7.15 -14.21 -1.49
CA ALA A 118 8.52 -13.66 -1.44
C ALA A 118 9.19 -13.47 -2.80
N ARG A 119 9.00 -14.43 -3.73
CA ARG A 119 9.58 -14.36 -5.08
C ARG A 119 9.04 -13.19 -5.89
N GLU A 120 7.75 -12.91 -5.79
CA GLU A 120 7.14 -11.75 -6.45
C GLU A 120 7.52 -10.45 -5.74
N ALA A 121 7.64 -10.51 -4.42
CA ALA A 121 8.04 -9.37 -3.60
C ALA A 121 9.41 -8.82 -4.00
N ILE A 122 10.40 -9.69 -4.27
CA ILE A 122 11.76 -9.28 -4.63
C ILE A 122 11.76 -8.29 -5.80
N GLU A 123 10.99 -8.55 -6.86
CA GLU A 123 10.92 -7.67 -8.02
C GLU A 123 10.21 -6.35 -7.70
N ALA A 124 9.14 -6.38 -6.92
CA ALA A 124 8.48 -5.16 -6.43
C ALA A 124 9.44 -4.31 -5.59
N ILE A 125 10.15 -4.90 -4.64
CA ILE A 125 11.06 -4.18 -3.74
C ILE A 125 12.25 -3.60 -4.52
N LYS A 126 12.77 -4.32 -5.51
CA LYS A 126 13.82 -3.80 -6.41
C LYS A 126 13.33 -2.60 -7.23
N GLN A 127 12.09 -2.64 -7.72
CA GLN A 127 11.45 -1.47 -8.37
C GLN A 127 11.34 -0.29 -7.41
N ALA A 128 10.94 -0.53 -6.16
CA ALA A 128 10.84 0.51 -5.14
C ALA A 128 12.18 1.20 -4.89
N ILE A 129 13.25 0.42 -4.73
CA ILE A 129 14.61 0.92 -4.54
C ILE A 129 15.09 1.70 -5.77
N ALA A 130 14.84 1.17 -6.97
CA ALA A 130 15.26 1.79 -8.23
C ALA A 130 14.56 3.13 -8.51
N LYS A 131 13.25 3.23 -8.20
CA LYS A 131 12.49 4.48 -8.35
C LYS A 131 12.86 5.52 -7.29
N GLY A 132 13.37 5.11 -6.14
CA GLY A 132 13.77 6.03 -5.07
C GLY A 132 12.59 6.77 -4.45
N GLY A 133 12.82 7.94 -3.85
CA GLY A 133 11.76 8.75 -3.22
C GLY A 133 11.16 8.13 -1.94
N LEU A 134 11.76 7.05 -1.42
CA LEU A 134 11.33 6.40 -0.20
C LEU A 134 11.69 7.23 1.02
N LYS A 135 10.75 7.39 1.96
CA LYS A 135 11.01 8.04 3.26
C LYS A 135 12.06 7.28 4.08
N GLN A 136 12.10 5.96 3.93
CA GLN A 136 12.97 5.05 4.67
C GLN A 136 13.63 4.07 3.69
N PRO A 137 14.64 4.53 2.92
CA PRO A 137 15.28 3.71 1.91
C PRO A 137 16.01 2.50 2.51
N GLY A 138 16.52 2.60 3.74
CA GLY A 138 17.13 1.48 4.45
C GLY A 138 16.14 0.34 4.70
N GLN A 139 14.90 0.65 5.05
CA GLN A 139 13.83 -0.36 5.26
C GLN A 139 13.53 -1.17 4.01
N ALA A 140 13.60 -0.57 2.82
CA ALA A 140 13.40 -1.32 1.58
C ALA A 140 14.52 -2.37 1.37
N TYR A 141 15.76 -2.07 1.76
CA TYR A 141 16.84 -3.06 1.73
C TYR A 141 16.69 -4.13 2.82
N ILE A 142 16.16 -3.80 4.00
CA ILE A 142 15.80 -4.80 5.02
C ILE A 142 14.77 -5.76 4.45
N LEU A 143 13.69 -5.22 3.90
CA LEU A 143 12.60 -6.01 3.32
C LEU A 143 13.08 -6.87 2.15
N LEU A 144 13.97 -6.37 1.31
CA LEU A 144 14.59 -7.14 0.23
C LEU A 144 15.38 -8.33 0.79
N GLY A 145 16.16 -8.12 1.84
CA GLY A 145 16.92 -9.19 2.49
C GLY A 145 16.01 -10.22 3.15
N ASP A 146 14.94 -9.77 3.79
CA ASP A 146 13.93 -10.65 4.41
C ASP A 146 13.21 -11.50 3.35
N ALA A 147 12.88 -10.92 2.19
CA ALA A 147 12.28 -11.64 1.06
C ALA A 147 13.25 -12.70 0.48
N TYR A 148 14.53 -12.39 0.31
CA TYR A 148 15.54 -13.38 -0.10
C TYR A 148 15.71 -14.49 0.92
N ASN A 149 15.66 -14.17 2.22
CA ASN A 149 15.78 -15.14 3.28
C ASN A 149 14.58 -16.12 3.33
N GLN A 150 13.37 -15.65 3.03
CA GLN A 150 12.18 -16.52 2.93
C GLN A 150 12.27 -17.56 1.81
N ILE A 151 13.08 -17.33 0.79
CA ILE A 151 13.32 -18.28 -0.32
C ILE A 151 14.68 -18.98 -0.21
N ASP A 152 15.28 -18.99 0.99
CA ASP A 152 16.56 -19.61 1.30
C ASP A 152 17.78 -19.06 0.51
N SER A 153 17.64 -17.88 -0.10
CA SER A 153 18.71 -17.15 -0.81
C SER A 153 19.57 -16.34 0.18
N MET A 154 20.31 -17.04 1.05
CA MET A 154 21.07 -16.41 2.15
C MET A 154 22.19 -15.47 1.68
N GLY A 155 22.80 -15.71 0.51
CA GLY A 155 23.84 -14.85 -0.04
C GLY A 155 23.30 -13.46 -0.40
N GLU A 156 22.19 -13.46 -1.14
CA GLU A 156 21.46 -12.27 -1.56
C GLU A 156 20.84 -11.55 -0.35
N ALA A 157 20.29 -12.31 0.61
CA ALA A 157 19.76 -11.76 1.85
C ALA A 157 20.81 -10.95 2.61
N ARG A 158 22.00 -11.54 2.82
CA ARG A 158 23.13 -10.85 3.47
C ARG A 158 23.59 -9.64 2.69
N ALA A 159 23.68 -9.72 1.37
CA ALA A 159 24.06 -8.59 0.53
C ALA A 159 23.05 -7.42 0.67
N ALA A 160 21.75 -7.71 0.71
CA ALA A 160 20.71 -6.70 0.90
C ALA A 160 20.78 -6.08 2.31
N TRP A 161 20.91 -6.88 3.37
CA TRP A 161 21.06 -6.36 4.73
C TRP A 161 22.37 -5.56 4.91
N GLN A 162 23.47 -5.94 4.26
CA GLN A 162 24.69 -5.13 4.24
C GLN A 162 24.47 -3.76 3.61
N LYS A 163 23.70 -3.67 2.51
CA LYS A 163 23.29 -2.38 1.95
C LYS A 163 22.42 -1.59 2.92
N ALA A 164 21.45 -2.25 3.57
CA ALA A 164 20.59 -1.63 4.58
C ALA A 164 21.40 -1.03 5.74
N ARG A 165 22.51 -1.66 6.12
CA ARG A 165 23.40 -1.22 7.20
C ARG A 165 24.00 0.17 6.98
N ALA A 166 24.15 0.60 5.72
CA ALA A 166 24.65 1.93 5.38
C ALA A 166 23.64 3.06 5.65
N TYR A 167 22.39 2.72 5.97
CA TYR A 167 21.31 3.68 6.20
C TYR A 167 21.03 3.82 7.70
N PRO A 168 21.03 5.06 8.25
CA PRO A 168 20.74 5.28 9.67
C PRO A 168 19.39 4.71 10.13
N ASP A 169 18.36 4.75 9.29
CA ASP A 169 17.01 4.24 9.61
C ASP A 169 16.97 2.70 9.73
N ALA A 170 17.94 1.99 9.18
CA ALA A 170 17.94 0.53 9.11
C ALA A 170 19.15 -0.13 9.76
N GLN A 171 20.19 0.62 10.14
CA GLN A 171 21.47 0.08 10.63
C GLN A 171 21.29 -0.95 11.75
N LYS A 172 20.49 -0.63 12.78
CA LYS A 172 20.24 -1.54 13.90
C LYS A 172 19.57 -2.84 13.47
N MET A 173 18.60 -2.78 12.57
CA MET A 173 17.92 -3.98 12.07
C MET A 173 18.83 -4.79 11.15
N ALA A 174 19.62 -4.13 10.31
CA ALA A 174 20.61 -4.78 9.47
C ALA A 174 21.64 -5.56 10.30
N ASP A 175 22.18 -4.94 11.37
CA ASP A 175 23.11 -5.60 12.30
C ASP A 175 22.47 -6.82 12.96
N GLN A 176 21.20 -6.72 13.38
CA GLN A 176 20.45 -7.85 13.94
C GLN A 176 20.30 -9.00 12.93
N ARG A 177 19.90 -8.70 11.69
CA ARG A 177 19.72 -9.70 10.63
C ARG A 177 21.03 -10.39 10.25
N LEU A 178 22.12 -9.63 10.16
CA LEU A 178 23.46 -10.14 9.86
C LEU A 178 24.04 -10.97 11.01
N GLY A 179 23.80 -10.56 12.26
CA GLY A 179 24.24 -11.28 13.46
C GLY A 179 23.45 -12.56 13.73
N ALA A 180 22.17 -12.63 13.34
CA ALA A 180 21.34 -13.83 13.45
C ALA A 180 21.69 -14.95 12.44
N GLY A 181 22.83 -14.82 11.75
CA GLY A 181 23.21 -15.62 10.58
C GLY A 181 22.98 -17.13 10.71
N GLY A 182 21.97 -17.63 10.00
CA GLY A 182 22.04 -18.96 9.38
C GLY A 182 21.00 -20.01 9.78
N GLN A 183 20.30 -19.91 10.92
CA GLN A 183 19.22 -20.85 11.25
C GLN A 183 18.19 -20.24 12.21
N VAL A 184 17.10 -19.69 11.69
CA VAL A 184 15.80 -19.83 12.36
C VAL A 184 15.00 -20.82 11.56
N LYS A 185 15.32 -22.11 11.74
CA LYS A 185 14.35 -23.16 11.43
C LYS A 185 13.17 -22.91 12.36
N ILE A 186 12.13 -22.26 11.86
CA ILE A 186 10.83 -22.28 12.50
C ILE A 186 10.46 -23.76 12.56
N LYS A 187 10.63 -24.37 13.73
CA LYS A 187 10.11 -25.71 13.98
C LYS A 187 8.60 -25.60 13.74
N LYS A 188 8.11 -26.17 12.64
CA LYS A 188 6.69 -26.54 12.53
C LYS A 188 6.41 -27.42 13.75
N LYS A 189 5.60 -26.91 14.69
CA LYS A 189 4.96 -27.78 15.68
C LYS A 189 4.06 -28.72 14.87
N ASN A 190 4.39 -30.01 14.91
CA ASN A 190 3.44 -31.07 14.58
C ASN A 190 2.28 -31.04 15.56
#